data_AF-A0A067NBX6-F1
#
_entry.id   AF-A0A067NBX6-F1
#
_cell.length_a   1.000
_cell.length_b   1.000
_cell.length_c   1.000
_cell.angle_alpha   90.00
_cell.angle_beta   90.00
_cell.angle_gamma   90.00
#
_symmetry.space_group_name_H-M   'P 1'
#
loop_
_entity.id
_entity.type
_entity.pdbx_description
1 polymer ?
#
loop_
_entity_poly.entity_id
_entity_poly.type
_entity_poly.pdbx_seq_one_letter_code
_entity_poly.pdbx_strand_id
1 'polypeptide(L)'
;IWSDMSPLWEPSKAPFSIHGHPIALVHWRELYHCKPQQWNGLKKRWHERKVSTHHWLGTTPTLFWAEFTNPKGERLSYTAILSELQRRSKERNTQAAEAAHARYGSNFSDQFTYEKHGKTHVLSQPSAIAKHFRNME
;
A
#
# COMPACT_ATOMS: atom_id res chain seq x y z
N ILE A 1 -1.99 15.67 6.55
CA ILE A 1 -2.42 14.37 7.16
C ILE A 1 -1.32 13.30 7.12
N TRP A 2 -0.50 13.22 6.05
CA TRP A 2 0.56 12.20 5.89
C TRP A 2 1.71 12.34 6.91
N SER A 3 2.29 13.52 6.98
CA SER A 3 3.32 13.90 7.95
C SER A 3 2.83 15.12 8.71
N ASP A 4 3.21 15.17 9.98
CA ASP A 4 3.12 16.30 10.89
C ASP A 4 4.01 17.49 10.49
N MET A 5 5.03 17.26 9.66
CA MET A 5 5.90 18.29 9.08
C MET A 5 5.29 18.95 7.82
N SER A 6 4.13 18.48 7.36
CA SER A 6 3.45 19.04 6.20
C SER A 6 2.65 20.28 6.61
N PRO A 7 2.65 21.38 5.81
CA PRO A 7 1.74 22.50 6.04
C PRO A 7 0.25 22.11 5.89
N LEU A 8 -0.03 20.93 5.34
CA LEU A 8 -1.37 20.33 5.24
C LEU A 8 -1.67 19.38 6.41
N TRP A 9 -0.92 19.46 7.51
CA TRP A 9 -1.19 18.72 8.73
C TRP A 9 -2.30 19.39 9.53
N GLU A 10 -3.40 18.66 9.72
CA GLU A 10 -4.52 19.07 10.55
C GLU A 10 -4.69 18.04 11.68
N PRO A 11 -4.20 18.35 12.90
CA PRO A 11 -4.26 17.47 14.07
C PRO A 11 -5.68 16.95 14.36
N SER A 12 -6.71 17.77 14.17
CA SER A 12 -8.13 17.42 14.38
C SER A 12 -8.66 16.37 13.40
N LYS A 13 -8.03 16.22 12.23
CA LYS A 13 -8.40 15.23 11.20
C LYS A 13 -7.52 13.98 11.26
N ALA A 14 -6.65 13.87 12.27
CA ALA A 14 -5.81 12.72 12.47
C ALA A 14 -6.67 11.46 12.68
N PRO A 15 -6.39 10.35 11.98
CA PRO A 15 -7.18 9.13 12.12
C PRO A 15 -6.99 8.41 13.45
N PHE A 16 -6.02 8.84 14.27
CA PHE A 16 -5.66 8.21 15.53
C PHE A 16 -4.98 9.20 16.48
N SER A 17 -5.21 9.01 17.77
CA SER A 17 -4.54 9.74 18.83
C SER A 17 -4.09 8.79 19.94
N ILE A 18 -2.95 9.09 20.56
CA ILE A 18 -2.42 8.41 21.74
C ILE A 18 -2.44 9.41 22.89
N HIS A 19 -3.13 9.10 23.99
CA HIS A 19 -3.24 10.02 25.14
C HIS A 19 -3.64 11.45 24.72
N GLY A 20 -4.58 11.59 23.78
CA GLY A 20 -5.03 12.89 23.27
C GLY A 20 -4.11 13.52 22.21
N HIS A 21 -2.95 12.93 21.90
CA HIS A 21 -2.01 13.46 20.90
C HIS A 21 -2.27 12.84 19.53
N PRO A 22 -2.67 13.63 18.52
CA PRO A 22 -2.93 13.12 17.18
C PRO A 22 -1.64 12.69 16.49
N ILE A 23 -1.63 11.49 15.91
CA ILE A 23 -0.44 10.91 15.29
C ILE A 23 -0.56 10.93 13.77
N ALA A 24 0.40 11.59 13.11
CA ALA A 24 0.51 11.59 11.65
C ALA A 24 0.82 10.19 11.10
N LEU A 25 0.31 9.88 9.91
CA LEU A 25 0.38 8.54 9.31
C LEU A 25 1.81 8.01 9.13
N VAL A 26 2.79 8.89 8.97
CA VAL A 26 4.22 8.54 8.83
C VAL A 26 4.76 7.75 10.03
N HIS A 27 4.33 8.09 11.25
CA HIS A 27 4.79 7.50 12.51
C HIS A 27 4.09 6.18 12.86
N TRP A 28 3.11 5.76 12.07
CA TRP A 28 2.30 4.59 12.39
C TRP A 28 3.08 3.28 12.24
N ARG A 29 4.21 3.30 11.51
CA ARG A 29 5.11 2.15 11.40
C ARG A 29 5.82 1.88 12.73
N GLU A 30 6.30 2.89 13.46
CA GLU A 30 6.90 2.67 14.78
C GLU A 30 5.84 2.19 15.78
N LEU A 31 4.65 2.77 15.75
CA LEU A 31 3.55 2.41 16.66
C LEU A 31 3.06 0.97 16.52
N TYR A 32 3.16 0.41 15.31
CA TYR A 32 2.80 -0.97 15.02
C TYR A 32 3.49 -1.98 15.96
N HIS A 33 4.75 -1.73 16.31
CA HIS A 33 5.53 -2.64 17.14
C HIS A 33 5.14 -2.60 18.62
N CYS A 34 4.50 -1.52 19.07
CA CYS A 34 4.24 -1.30 20.50
C CYS A 34 2.85 -1.75 20.98
N LYS A 35 1.84 -1.79 20.10
CA LYS A 35 0.43 -2.07 20.49
C LYS A 35 -0.34 -2.90 19.44
N PRO A 36 0.00 -4.18 19.24
CA PRO A 36 -0.54 -5.01 18.15
C PRO A 36 -2.07 -5.25 18.25
N GLN A 37 -2.63 -5.36 19.46
CA GLN A 37 -4.07 -5.62 19.64
C GLN A 37 -4.94 -4.42 19.22
N GLN A 38 -4.51 -3.19 19.54
CA GLN A 38 -5.21 -1.95 19.14
C GLN A 38 -5.13 -1.72 17.63
N TRP A 39 -4.17 -2.35 16.96
CA TRP A 39 -3.92 -2.19 15.54
C TRP A 39 -4.87 -2.99 14.65
N ASN A 40 -5.45 -4.09 15.12
CA ASN A 40 -6.26 -4.99 14.29
C ASN A 40 -7.43 -4.29 13.59
N GLY A 41 -8.08 -3.32 14.24
CA GLY A 41 -9.15 -2.52 13.64
C GLY A 41 -8.67 -1.35 12.76
N LEU A 42 -7.48 -0.82 13.03
CA LEU A 42 -6.92 0.35 12.37
C LEU A 42 -6.09 0.00 11.13
N LYS A 43 -5.56 -1.23 11.05
CA LYS A 43 -4.68 -1.70 9.98
C LYS A 43 -5.29 -1.55 8.60
N LYS A 44 -6.58 -1.90 8.44
CA LYS A 44 -7.29 -1.77 7.16
C LYS A 44 -7.38 -0.31 6.75
N ARG A 45 -7.90 0.55 7.64
CA ARG A 45 -8.04 1.99 7.39
C ARG A 45 -6.69 2.66 7.09
N TRP A 46 -5.64 2.27 7.81
CA TRP A 46 -4.28 2.74 7.56
C TRP A 46 -3.81 2.35 6.17
N HIS A 47 -3.98 1.09 5.78
CA HIS A 47 -3.57 0.62 4.46
C HIS A 47 -4.30 1.37 3.34
N GLU A 48 -5.61 1.56 3.48
CA GLU A 48 -6.45 2.29 2.52
C GLU A 48 -6.04 3.77 2.39
N ARG A 49 -5.81 4.45 3.53
CA ARG A 49 -5.31 5.83 3.54
C ARG A 49 -3.90 5.91 2.96
N LYS A 50 -3.03 4.95 3.25
CA LYS A 50 -1.67 4.90 2.71
C LYS A 50 -1.68 4.77 1.20
N VAL A 51 -2.49 3.87 0.64
CA VAL A 51 -2.59 3.67 -0.81
C VAL A 51 -3.06 4.94 -1.53
N SER A 52 -4.16 5.54 -1.06
CA SER A 52 -4.70 6.77 -1.66
C SER A 52 -3.75 7.97 -1.49
N THR A 53 -3.16 8.15 -0.31
CA THR A 53 -2.23 9.26 -0.02
C THR A 53 -0.95 9.14 -0.84
N HIS A 54 -0.40 7.94 -0.98
CA HIS A 54 0.81 7.73 -1.79
C HIS A 54 0.55 8.06 -3.26
N HIS A 55 -0.60 7.65 -3.81
CA HIS A 55 -0.99 8.01 -5.18
C HIS A 55 -1.18 9.52 -5.35
N TRP A 56 -1.84 10.17 -4.38
CA TRP A 56 -2.00 11.62 -4.38
C TRP A 56 -0.66 12.35 -4.35
N LEU A 57 0.27 11.96 -3.47
CA LEU A 57 1.59 12.58 -3.34
C LEU A 57 2.51 12.30 -4.53
N GLY A 58 2.29 11.19 -5.25
CA GLY A 58 3.03 10.84 -6.46
C GLY A 58 2.51 11.53 -7.73
N THR A 59 1.46 12.35 -7.63
CA THR A 59 0.87 13.07 -8.76
C THR A 59 0.66 14.55 -8.43
N THR A 60 0.18 15.33 -9.40
CA THR A 60 -0.33 16.68 -9.15
C THR A 60 -1.85 16.63 -8.98
N PRO A 61 -2.48 17.60 -8.27
CA PRO A 61 -3.94 17.64 -8.13
C PRO A 61 -4.69 17.56 -9.47
N THR A 62 -4.16 18.21 -10.51
CA THR A 62 -4.75 18.19 -11.86
C THR A 62 -4.69 16.79 -12.47
N LEU A 63 -3.54 16.13 -12.42
CA LEU A 63 -3.38 14.77 -12.95
C LEU A 63 -4.22 13.76 -12.16
N PHE A 64 -4.24 13.88 -10.83
CA PHE A 64 -5.06 13.03 -9.98
C PHE A 64 -6.55 13.12 -10.36
N TRP A 65 -7.08 14.34 -10.48
CA TRP A 65 -8.50 14.48 -10.81
C TRP A 65 -8.80 14.14 -12.26
N ALA A 66 -7.87 14.37 -13.20
CA ALA A 66 -8.03 13.90 -14.58
C ALA A 66 -8.16 12.36 -14.62
N GLU A 67 -7.42 11.65 -13.78
CA GLU A 67 -7.46 10.19 -13.68
C GLU A 67 -8.74 9.64 -13.03
N PHE A 68 -9.29 10.36 -12.04
CA PHE A 68 -10.45 9.93 -11.25
C PHE A 68 -11.72 10.76 -11.52
N THR A 69 -11.85 11.28 -12.73
CA THR A 69 -13.09 11.90 -13.22
C THR A 69 -13.71 10.98 -14.27
N ASN A 70 -15.01 10.72 -14.15
CA ASN A 70 -15.74 9.87 -15.08
C ASN A 70 -15.99 10.60 -16.42
N PRO A 71 -16.45 9.91 -17.48
CA PRO A 71 -16.75 10.55 -18.76
C PRO A 71 -17.82 11.65 -18.72
N LYS A 72 -18.62 11.71 -17.65
CA LYS A 72 -19.62 12.77 -17.42
C LYS A 72 -19.04 14.02 -16.75
N GLY A 73 -17.75 14.01 -16.41
CA GLY A 73 -17.08 15.11 -15.71
C GLY A 73 -17.21 15.05 -14.18
N GLU A 74 -17.74 13.96 -13.62
CA GLU A 74 -17.94 13.81 -12.18
C GLU A 74 -16.75 13.08 -11.53
N ARG A 75 -16.28 13.61 -10.40
CA ARG A 75 -15.22 12.97 -9.62
C ARG A 75 -15.71 11.68 -8.98
N LEU A 76 -14.90 10.64 -9.04
CA LEU A 76 -15.17 9.38 -8.34
C LEU A 76 -15.17 9.58 -6.83
N SER A 77 -16.00 8.79 -6.14
CA SER A 77 -16.00 8.77 -4.67
C SER A 77 -14.68 8.21 -4.13
N TYR A 78 -14.35 8.53 -2.88
CA TYR A 78 -13.16 8.01 -2.21
C TYR A 78 -13.07 6.48 -2.26
N THR A 79 -14.20 5.79 -2.05
CA THR A 79 -14.26 4.31 -2.10
C THR A 79 -14.04 3.78 -3.52
N ALA A 80 -14.56 4.46 -4.54
CA ALA A 80 -14.35 4.09 -5.94
C ALA A 80 -12.88 4.28 -6.35
N ILE A 81 -12.25 5.40 -5.97
CA ILE A 81 -10.82 5.65 -6.19
C ILE A 81 -9.98 4.56 -5.53
N LEU A 82 -10.26 4.26 -4.26
CA LEU A 82 -9.54 3.22 -3.52
C LEU A 82 -9.67 1.85 -4.19
N SER A 83 -10.88 1.49 -4.63
CA SER A 83 -11.15 0.22 -5.30
C SER A 83 -10.38 0.12 -6.60
N GLU A 84 -10.33 1.20 -7.39
CA GLU A 84 -9.59 1.26 -8.63
C GLU A 84 -8.06 1.15 -8.40
N LEU A 85 -7.52 1.87 -7.42
CA LEU A 85 -6.10 1.76 -7.05
C LEU A 85 -5.73 0.35 -6.60
N GLN A 86 -6.58 -0.30 -5.80
CA GLN A 86 -6.38 -1.68 -5.37
C GLN A 86 -6.44 -2.66 -6.56
N ARG A 87 -7.41 -2.48 -7.47
CA ARG A 87 -7.53 -3.27 -8.70
C ARG A 87 -6.26 -3.18 -9.54
N ARG A 88 -5.80 -1.97 -9.83
CA ARG A 88 -4.55 -1.72 -10.59
C ARG A 88 -3.31 -2.27 -9.89
N SER A 89 -3.23 -2.15 -8.57
CA SER A 89 -2.11 -2.74 -7.82
C SER A 89 -2.12 -4.26 -7.89
N LYS A 90 -3.30 -4.90 -7.85
CA LYS A 90 -3.43 -6.35 -8.00
C LYS A 90 -2.98 -6.77 -9.40
N GLU A 91 -3.47 -6.11 -10.43
CA GLU A 91 -3.13 -6.37 -11.83
C GLU A 91 -1.62 -6.25 -12.09
N ARG A 92 -0.99 -5.15 -11.67
CA ARG A 92 0.47 -4.98 -11.79
C ARG A 92 1.27 -6.04 -11.05
N ASN A 93 0.80 -6.48 -9.88
CA ASN A 93 1.47 -7.54 -9.13
C ASN A 93 1.30 -8.91 -9.79
N THR A 94 0.13 -9.19 -10.37
CA THR A 94 -0.10 -10.39 -11.16
C THR A 94 0.83 -10.43 -12.38
N GLN A 95 0.88 -9.37 -13.18
CA GLN A 95 1.76 -9.27 -14.36
C GLN A 95 3.23 -9.44 -13.98
N ALA A 96 3.68 -8.80 -12.90
CA ALA A 96 5.05 -8.94 -12.42
C ALA A 96 5.35 -10.36 -11.91
N ALA A 97 4.39 -11.03 -11.27
CA ALA A 97 4.55 -12.41 -10.85
C ALA A 97 4.61 -13.37 -12.04
N GLU A 98 3.77 -13.17 -13.05
CA GLU A 98 3.80 -13.92 -14.31
C GLU A 98 5.14 -13.72 -15.04
N ALA A 99 5.64 -12.48 -15.11
CA ALA A 99 6.94 -12.17 -15.67
C ALA A 99 8.08 -12.85 -14.90
N ALA A 100 8.01 -12.89 -13.56
CA ALA A 100 8.98 -13.60 -12.73
C ALA A 100 8.94 -15.13 -13.01
N HIS A 101 7.75 -15.72 -13.09
CA HIS A 101 7.60 -17.13 -13.44
C HIS A 101 8.17 -17.44 -14.84
N ALA A 102 7.88 -16.60 -15.83
CA ALA A 102 8.40 -16.77 -17.19
C ALA A 102 9.92 -16.62 -17.25
N ARG A 103 10.50 -15.66 -16.53
CA ARG A 103 11.94 -15.37 -16.54
C ARG A 103 12.77 -16.43 -15.82
N TYR A 104 12.31 -16.89 -14.67
CA TYR A 104 13.09 -17.81 -13.84
C TYR A 104 12.73 -19.27 -14.08
N GLY A 105 11.56 -19.59 -14.64
CA GLY A 105 11.17 -20.93 -15.06
C GLY A 105 11.40 -21.97 -13.97
N SER A 106 12.26 -22.96 -14.26
CA SER A 106 12.66 -24.01 -13.32
C SER A 106 13.34 -23.49 -12.05
N ASN A 107 14.05 -22.36 -12.14
CA ASN A 107 14.80 -21.78 -11.04
C ASN A 107 13.92 -20.89 -10.15
N PHE A 108 12.62 -20.74 -10.48
CA PHE A 108 11.72 -19.89 -9.69
C PHE A 108 11.64 -20.35 -8.23
N SER A 109 11.52 -21.66 -7.99
CA SER A 109 11.41 -22.22 -6.64
C SER A 109 12.66 -22.05 -5.80
N ASP A 110 13.81 -21.79 -6.41
CA ASP A 110 15.07 -21.58 -5.69
C ASP A 110 15.26 -20.10 -5.34
N GLN A 111 14.86 -19.21 -6.26
CA GLN A 111 15.04 -17.77 -6.12
C GLN A 111 13.93 -17.10 -5.31
N PHE A 112 12.69 -17.55 -5.47
CA PHE A 112 11.52 -16.92 -4.85
C PHE A 112 11.11 -17.68 -3.59
N THR A 113 11.94 -17.61 -2.55
CA THR A 113 11.71 -18.30 -1.28
C THR A 113 11.72 -17.37 -0.08
N TYR A 114 11.23 -17.89 1.05
CA TYR A 114 11.38 -17.27 2.37
C TYR A 114 11.50 -18.35 3.45
N GLU A 115 12.19 -18.02 4.54
CA GLU A 115 12.31 -18.90 5.69
C GLU A 115 11.19 -18.66 6.70
N LYS A 116 10.60 -19.75 7.19
CA LYS A 116 9.62 -19.71 8.28
C LYS A 116 9.79 -20.94 9.16
N HIS A 117 10.05 -20.70 10.44
CA HIS A 117 10.30 -21.77 11.44
C HIS A 117 11.37 -22.78 10.99
N GLY A 118 12.49 -22.30 10.43
CA GLY A 118 13.59 -23.14 9.96
C GLY A 118 13.29 -23.95 8.69
N LYS A 119 12.18 -23.66 7.99
CA LYS A 119 11.81 -24.29 6.73
C LYS A 119 11.77 -23.26 5.60
N THR A 120 12.28 -23.66 4.45
CA THR A 120 12.22 -22.86 3.22
C THR A 120 10.86 -23.07 2.56
N HIS A 121 10.20 -21.96 2.20
CA HIS A 121 8.92 -21.94 1.53
C HIS A 121 9.01 -21.13 0.25
N VAL A 122 8.38 -21.60 -0.83
CA VAL A 122 8.27 -20.84 -2.09
C VAL A 122 7.19 -19.76 -1.95
N LEU A 123 7.47 -18.58 -2.49
CA LEU A 123 6.52 -17.48 -2.56
C LEU A 123 5.39 -17.85 -3.54
N SER A 124 4.14 -17.78 -3.06
CA SER A 124 2.94 -18.07 -3.86
C SER A 124 2.05 -16.84 -4.07
N GLN A 125 2.22 -15.79 -3.27
CA GLN A 125 1.39 -14.59 -3.34
C GLN A 125 1.93 -13.63 -4.40
N PRO A 126 1.14 -13.22 -5.42
CA PRO A 126 1.61 -12.34 -6.48
C PRO A 126 2.22 -11.03 -5.98
N SER A 127 1.68 -10.45 -4.91
CA SER A 127 2.25 -9.24 -4.29
C SER A 127 3.62 -9.47 -3.66
N ALA A 128 3.86 -10.64 -3.07
CA ALA A 128 5.13 -11.00 -2.47
C ALA A 128 6.17 -11.33 -3.56
N ILE A 129 5.75 -12.07 -4.59
CA ILE A 129 6.57 -12.38 -5.76
C ILE A 129 6.98 -11.09 -6.47
N ALA A 130 6.02 -10.22 -6.81
CA ALA A 130 6.28 -8.95 -7.48
C ALA A 130 7.19 -8.03 -6.68
N LYS A 131 7.05 -8.01 -5.34
CA LYS A 131 7.96 -7.25 -4.48
C LYS A 131 9.38 -7.82 -4.52
N HIS A 132 9.52 -9.14 -4.43
CA HIS A 132 10.82 -9.80 -4.48
C HIS A 132 11.49 -9.59 -5.84
N PHE A 133 10.73 -9.77 -6.93
CA PHE A 133 11.21 -9.61 -8.30
C PHE A 133 11.78 -8.21 -8.54
N ARG A 134 11.08 -7.15 -8.12
CA ARG A 134 11.57 -5.76 -8.22
C ARG A 134 12.82 -5.45 -7.39
N ASN A 135 13.11 -6.25 -6.37
CA ASN A 135 14.30 -6.08 -5.54
C ASN A 135 15.50 -6.86 -6.08
N MET A 136 15.29 -7.76 -7.05
CA MET A 136 16.35 -8.50 -7.73
C MET A 136 16.85 -7.80 -8.99
N GLU A 137 16.14 -6.77 -9.45
CA GLU A 137 16.51 -5.86 -10.55
C GLU A 137 17.33 -4.67 -10.02
#